data_AF-A0A945XJY0-F1
#
_entry.id   AF-A0A945XJY0-F1
#
_cell.length_a   1.000
_cell.length_b   1.000
_cell.length_c   1.000
_cell.angle_alpha   90.00
_cell.angle_beta   90.00
_cell.angle_gamma   90.00
#
_symmetry.space_group_name_H-M   'P 1'
#
loop_
_entity.id
_entity.type
_entity.pdbx_description
1 polymer ?
#
loop_
_entity_poly.entity_id
_entity_poly.type
_entity_poly.pdbx_seq_one_letter_code
_entity_poly.pdbx_strand_id
1 'polypeptide(L)'
;MSGEDELESLIKKNETKAEVFDVSEYTFYDDLQNEKYTGIKESSSKSISKSTKQANVTNKYFIQVGSFSDHSNADQVKAELTLMDVEQVIIERSGTSDLLLYQVSIGPFSSYSLAISKALFLKQQGYASIILKRNS
;
A
#
# COMPACT_ATOMS: atom_id res chain seq x y z
N MET A 1 -14.43 17.54 44.84
CA MET A 1 -13.30 17.51 43.88
C MET A 1 -13.96 17.38 42.52
N SER A 2 -13.83 18.44 41.71
CA SER A 2 -14.64 18.67 40.51
C SER A 2 -14.01 17.93 39.34
N GLY A 3 -14.80 17.43 38.39
CA GLY A 3 -14.29 16.70 37.20
C GLY A 3 -13.38 17.53 36.28
N GLU A 4 -13.23 18.82 36.56
CA GLU A 4 -12.30 19.74 35.88
C GLU A 4 -10.85 19.51 36.35
N ASP A 5 -10.65 19.06 37.60
CA ASP A 5 -9.33 18.75 38.18
C ASP A 5 -8.70 17.51 37.52
N GLU A 6 -9.51 16.56 37.04
CA GLU A 6 -9.05 15.35 36.34
C GLU A 6 -8.57 15.67 34.91
N LEU A 7 -9.22 16.60 34.23
CA LEU A 7 -8.82 17.04 32.88
C LEU A 7 -7.48 17.75 32.89
N GLU A 8 -7.21 18.58 33.91
CA GLU A 8 -5.90 19.24 34.06
C GLU A 8 -4.78 18.23 34.38
N SER A 9 -5.08 17.16 35.12
CA SER A 9 -4.11 16.09 35.41
C SER A 9 -3.70 15.29 34.15
N LEU A 10 -4.61 15.15 33.19
CA LEU A 10 -4.37 14.44 31.93
C LEU A 10 -3.58 15.29 30.94
N ILE A 11 -3.81 16.60 30.90
CA ILE A 11 -3.04 17.55 30.08
C ILE A 11 -1.59 17.61 30.59
N LYS A 12 -1.38 17.69 31.90
CA LYS A 12 -0.02 17.73 32.46
C LYS A 12 0.80 16.45 32.23
N LYS A 13 0.15 15.31 31.97
CA LYS A 13 0.81 14.02 31.73
C LYS A 13 1.31 13.85 30.29
N ASN A 14 0.81 14.64 29.33
CA ASN A 14 1.16 14.50 27.91
C ASN A 14 2.22 15.52 27.42
N GLU A 15 2.65 16.46 28.26
CA GLU A 15 3.67 17.46 27.90
C GLU A 15 5.12 16.96 27.94
N THR A 16 5.40 15.73 28.37
CA THR A 16 6.79 15.22 28.49
C THR A 16 7.02 13.93 27.72
N LYS A 17 6.80 13.95 26.40
CA LYS A 17 7.61 13.17 25.45
C LYS A 17 7.55 13.79 24.06
N ALA A 18 8.11 14.98 23.91
CA ALA A 18 8.61 15.41 22.62
C ALA A 18 9.79 14.49 22.26
N GLU A 19 9.51 13.41 21.54
CA GLU A 19 10.56 12.73 20.78
C GLU A 19 11.10 13.75 19.79
N VAL A 20 12.31 14.23 20.09
CA VAL A 20 13.10 15.07 19.19
C VAL A 20 13.35 14.22 17.95
N PHE A 21 12.50 14.40 16.94
CA PHE A 21 12.66 13.75 15.66
C PHE A 21 13.85 14.41 14.98
N ASP A 22 15.00 13.74 15.00
CA ASP A 22 16.21 14.23 14.35
C ASP A 22 15.99 14.22 12.84
N VAL A 23 15.79 15.41 12.28
CA VAL A 23 15.55 15.62 10.85
C VAL A 23 16.72 15.13 10.00
N SER A 24 17.91 14.91 10.59
CA SER A 24 19.08 14.38 9.89
C SER A 24 19.04 12.87 9.65
N GLU A 25 18.15 12.12 10.32
CA GLU A 25 17.90 10.70 10.00
C GLU A 25 16.98 10.53 8.78
N TYR A 26 16.40 11.62 8.26
CA TYR A 26 15.48 11.57 7.12
C TYR A 26 16.23 11.68 5.78
N THR A 27 16.92 10.62 5.37
CA THR A 27 17.73 10.56 4.12
C THR A 27 16.92 10.19 2.87
N PHE A 28 15.59 10.20 2.94
CA PHE A 28 14.71 9.70 1.89
C PHE A 28 14.96 10.32 0.50
N TYR A 29 15.24 11.62 0.44
CA TYR A 29 15.48 12.34 -0.82
C TYR A 29 16.94 12.23 -1.32
N ASP A 30 17.89 11.91 -0.44
CA ASP A 30 19.28 11.66 -0.81
C ASP A 30 19.43 10.25 -1.40
N ASP A 31 18.74 9.26 -0.82
CA ASP A 31 18.74 7.89 -1.33
C ASP A 31 18.08 7.79 -2.72
N LEU A 32 17.03 8.59 -2.99
CA LEU A 32 16.36 8.63 -4.30
C LEU A 32 17.28 9.10 -5.44
N GLN A 33 18.17 10.06 -5.17
CA GLN A 33 19.08 10.60 -6.19
C GLN A 33 20.20 9.62 -6.54
N ASN A 34 20.50 8.70 -5.62
CA ASN A 34 21.57 7.73 -5.74
C ASN A 34 21.09 6.42 -6.40
N GLU A 35 19.77 6.20 -6.45
CA GLU A 35 19.17 5.07 -7.15
C GLU A 35 19.06 5.37 -8.66
N LYS A 36 20.17 5.15 -9.38
CA LYS A 36 20.10 5.10 -10.85
C LYS A 36 19.24 3.92 -11.27
N TYR A 37 18.05 4.20 -11.79
CA TYR A 37 17.21 3.22 -12.46
C TYR A 37 17.94 2.68 -13.71
N THR A 38 18.68 1.59 -13.56
CA THR A 38 19.19 0.83 -14.72
C THR A 38 18.05 -0.05 -15.20
N GLY A 39 17.41 0.36 -16.29
CA GLY A 39 16.30 -0.38 -16.90
C GLY A 39 16.60 -1.88 -16.99
N ILE A 40 15.61 -2.69 -16.61
CA ILE A 40 15.72 -4.14 -16.51
C ILE A 40 15.99 -4.69 -17.91
N LYS A 41 17.22 -5.14 -18.20
CA LYS A 41 17.46 -6.13 -19.23
C LYS A 41 17.30 -7.51 -18.58
N GLU A 42 16.42 -8.33 -19.15
CA GLU A 42 16.28 -9.74 -18.79
C GLU A 42 17.63 -10.45 -18.81
N SER A 43 18.09 -10.92 -17.64
CA SER A 43 18.91 -12.13 -17.53
C SER A 43 19.14 -12.52 -16.06
N SER A 44 18.61 -13.68 -15.71
CA SER A 44 19.15 -14.68 -14.77
C SER A 44 19.77 -14.22 -13.44
N SER A 45 19.02 -14.48 -12.38
CA SER A 45 19.48 -15.03 -11.08
C SER A 45 20.99 -15.16 -10.84
N LYS A 46 21.54 -14.23 -10.04
CA LYS A 46 22.57 -14.54 -9.05
C LYS A 46 22.46 -13.58 -7.86
N SER A 47 22.11 -14.13 -6.72
CA SER A 47 22.06 -13.45 -5.43
C SER A 47 23.47 -13.05 -4.97
N ILE A 48 23.64 -11.79 -4.60
CA ILE A 48 24.74 -11.35 -3.73
C ILE A 48 24.11 -11.02 -2.38
N SER A 49 24.31 -11.95 -1.45
CA SER A 49 23.92 -11.84 -0.05
C SER A 49 24.67 -10.68 0.60
N LYS A 50 23.93 -9.63 1.00
CA LYS A 50 24.30 -8.79 2.15
C LYS A 50 23.23 -8.99 3.21
N SER A 51 23.61 -9.75 4.22
CA SER A 51 22.89 -10.00 5.47
C SER A 51 22.56 -8.68 6.17
N THR A 52 21.47 -8.04 5.77
CA THR A 52 20.61 -7.35 6.71
C THR A 52 19.60 -8.39 7.17
N LYS A 53 19.29 -8.44 8.47
CA LYS A 53 18.24 -9.29 9.04
C LYS A 53 16.94 -8.95 8.32
N GLN A 54 16.66 -9.67 7.25
CA GLN A 54 15.44 -9.53 6.49
C GLN A 54 14.39 -10.19 7.37
N ALA A 55 13.74 -9.36 8.19
CA ALA A 55 12.45 -9.72 8.73
C ALA A 55 11.65 -10.17 7.51
N ASN A 56 11.39 -11.48 7.45
CA ASN A 56 10.65 -12.12 6.39
C ASN A 56 9.18 -11.74 6.57
N VAL A 57 8.91 -10.44 6.45
CA VAL A 57 7.57 -9.90 6.39
C VAL A 57 7.29 -9.84 4.91
N THR A 58 6.77 -10.95 4.38
CA THR A 58 6.16 -11.02 3.06
C THR A 58 4.82 -10.26 3.11
N ASN A 59 4.87 -8.99 3.51
CA ASN A 59 3.75 -8.08 3.49
C ASN A 59 3.53 -7.71 2.03
N LYS A 60 2.42 -8.17 1.47
CA LYS A 60 2.02 -7.85 0.10
C LYS A 60 0.96 -6.76 0.16
N TYR A 61 1.23 -5.66 -0.53
CA TYR A 61 0.27 -4.57 -0.66
C TYR A 61 -0.56 -4.77 -1.91
N PHE A 62 -1.84 -4.45 -1.83
CA PHE A 62 -2.76 -4.51 -2.96
C PHE A 62 -3.57 -3.23 -3.02
N ILE A 63 -3.99 -2.84 -4.21
CA ILE A 63 -4.84 -1.68 -4.43
C ILE A 63 -6.21 -2.18 -4.87
N GLN A 64 -7.22 -2.07 -4.03
CA GLN A 64 -8.60 -2.41 -4.38
C GLN A 64 -9.28 -1.22 -5.03
N VAL A 65 -9.84 -1.42 -6.22
CA VAL A 65 -10.52 -0.39 -7.02
C VAL A 65 -12.03 -0.47 -6.82
N GLY A 66 -12.57 -1.66 -6.54
CA GLY A 66 -13.99 -1.83 -6.30
C GLY A 66 -14.39 -3.22 -5.80
N SER A 67 -15.67 -3.34 -5.45
CA SER A 67 -16.36 -4.59 -5.10
C SER A 67 -17.70 -4.61 -5.81
N PHE A 68 -17.99 -5.70 -6.52
CA PHE A 68 -19.18 -5.82 -7.36
C PHE A 68 -19.95 -7.09 -6.99
N SER A 69 -21.29 -7.06 -7.06
CA SER A 69 -22.12 -8.25 -6.89
C SER A 69 -22.16 -9.13 -8.15
N ASP A 70 -21.85 -8.56 -9.31
CA ASP A 70 -21.79 -9.27 -10.60
C ASP A 70 -20.34 -9.40 -11.07
N HIS A 71 -19.98 -10.61 -11.52
CA HIS A 71 -18.71 -10.90 -12.13
C HIS A 71 -18.49 -10.09 -13.41
N SER A 72 -19.53 -9.89 -14.22
CA SER A 72 -19.42 -9.19 -15.50
C SER A 72 -18.98 -7.74 -15.31
N ASN A 73 -19.51 -7.06 -14.28
CA ASN A 73 -19.11 -5.71 -13.92
C ASN A 73 -17.65 -5.65 -13.44
N ALA A 74 -17.21 -6.63 -12.65
CA ALA A 74 -15.83 -6.72 -12.22
C ALA A 74 -14.86 -6.98 -13.40
N ASP A 75 -15.28 -7.80 -14.36
CA ASP A 75 -14.50 -8.12 -15.56
C ASP A 75 -14.40 -6.93 -16.52
N GLN A 76 -15.47 -6.15 -16.66
CA GLN A 76 -15.43 -4.89 -17.42
C GLN A 76 -14.40 -3.92 -16.82
N VAL A 77 -14.43 -3.70 -15.51
CA VAL A 77 -13.45 -2.82 -14.84
C VAL A 77 -12.03 -3.34 -15.00
N LYS A 78 -11.83 -4.67 -14.93
CA LYS A 78 -10.52 -5.28 -15.21
C LYS A 78 -10.07 -5.01 -16.64
N ALA A 79 -10.95 -5.11 -17.63
CA ALA A 79 -10.63 -4.82 -19.02
C ALA A 79 -10.28 -3.34 -19.22
N GLU A 80 -11.04 -2.43 -18.61
CA GLU A 80 -10.75 -0.99 -18.63
C GLU A 80 -9.37 -0.67 -18.03
N LEU A 81 -9.08 -1.21 -16.84
CA LEU A 81 -7.78 -1.08 -16.19
C LEU A 81 -6.64 -1.61 -17.06
N THR A 82 -6.85 -2.77 -17.69
CA THR A 82 -5.86 -3.36 -18.61
C THR A 82 -5.63 -2.47 -19.83
N LEU A 83 -6.68 -1.83 -20.36
CA LEU A 83 -6.57 -0.90 -21.50
C LEU A 83 -5.79 0.37 -21.14
N MET A 84 -5.81 0.77 -19.87
CA MET A 84 -5.00 1.87 -19.32
C MET A 84 -3.56 1.45 -18.95
N ASP A 85 -3.11 0.29 -19.42
CA ASP A 85 -1.78 -0.26 -19.12
C ASP A 85 -1.54 -0.52 -17.62
N VAL A 86 -2.64 -0.74 -16.87
CA VAL A 86 -2.57 -1.15 -15.47
C VAL A 86 -2.44 -2.66 -15.42
N GLU A 87 -1.21 -3.13 -15.19
CA GLU A 87 -0.92 -4.55 -15.07
C GLU A 87 -1.31 -5.13 -13.69
N GLN A 88 -1.38 -6.47 -13.61
CA GLN A 88 -1.61 -7.23 -12.36
C GLN A 88 -2.98 -7.00 -11.72
N VAL A 89 -4.01 -6.82 -12.54
CA VAL A 89 -5.41 -6.74 -12.08
C VAL A 89 -5.96 -8.15 -11.84
N ILE A 90 -6.41 -8.39 -10.62
CA ILE A 90 -7.00 -9.64 -10.15
C ILE A 90 -8.42 -9.42 -9.67
N ILE A 91 -9.29 -10.40 -9.93
CA ILE A 91 -10.66 -10.44 -9.41
C ILE A 91 -10.69 -11.50 -8.33
N GLU A 92 -10.92 -11.10 -7.10
CA GLU A 92 -11.03 -11.98 -5.95
C GLU A 92 -12.49 -12.17 -5.59
N ARG A 93 -12.86 -13.39 -5.22
CA ARG A 93 -14.20 -13.68 -4.69
C ARG A 93 -14.14 -13.58 -3.17
N SER A 94 -15.01 -12.77 -2.61
CA SER A 94 -15.12 -12.57 -1.16
C SER A 94 -16.58 -12.60 -0.74
N GLY A 95 -16.85 -13.09 0.47
CA GLY A 95 -18.21 -13.23 1.01
C GLY A 95 -18.66 -14.67 1.20
N THR A 96 -19.91 -14.82 1.63
CA THR A 96 -20.59 -16.11 1.79
C THR A 96 -21.46 -16.42 0.57
N SER A 97 -22.01 -17.63 0.48
CA SER A 97 -22.84 -18.07 -0.66
C SER A 97 -23.96 -17.09 -1.04
N ASP A 98 -24.54 -16.41 -0.05
CA ASP A 98 -25.68 -15.51 -0.23
C ASP A 98 -25.26 -14.06 -0.52
N LEU A 99 -23.99 -13.70 -0.26
CA LEU A 99 -23.44 -12.35 -0.42
C LEU A 99 -22.08 -12.42 -1.11
N LEU A 100 -22.04 -13.09 -2.27
CA LEU A 100 -20.83 -13.21 -3.07
C LEU A 100 -20.49 -11.87 -3.72
N LEU A 101 -19.28 -11.38 -3.47
CA LEU A 101 -18.73 -10.18 -4.06
C LEU A 101 -17.47 -10.52 -4.87
N TYR A 102 -17.33 -9.80 -5.98
CA TYR A 102 -16.19 -9.82 -6.88
C TYR A 102 -15.39 -8.54 -6.66
N GLN A 103 -14.24 -8.66 -6.01
CA GLN A 103 -13.37 -7.55 -5.66
C GLN A 103 -12.28 -7.39 -6.71
N VAL A 104 -12.21 -6.22 -7.34
CA VAL A 104 -11.16 -5.89 -8.30
C VAL A 104 -10.00 -5.27 -7.55
N SER A 105 -8.86 -5.93 -7.57
CA SER A 105 -7.64 -5.44 -6.93
C SER A 105 -6.42 -5.55 -7.84
N ILE A 106 -5.38 -4.77 -7.54
CA ILE A 106 -4.15 -4.66 -8.33
C ILE A 106 -2.98 -5.00 -7.41
N GLY A 107 -2.04 -5.80 -7.90
CA GLY A 107 -0.82 -6.21 -7.18
C GLY A 107 -0.61 -7.72 -7.23
N PRO A 108 0.29 -8.27 -6.40
CA PRO A 108 0.88 -7.69 -5.19
C PRO A 108 2.05 -6.71 -5.42
N PHE A 109 2.10 -5.64 -4.62
CA PHE A 109 3.23 -4.72 -4.51
C PHE A 109 4.10 -5.04 -3.30
N SER A 110 5.42 -4.94 -3.47
CA SER A 110 6.42 -5.18 -2.42
C SER A 110 6.59 -4.01 -1.45
N SER A 111 6.17 -2.80 -1.84
CA SER A 111 6.32 -1.57 -1.06
C SER A 111 5.02 -0.78 -1.01
N TYR A 112 4.72 -0.24 0.16
CA TYR A 112 3.58 0.66 0.35
C TYR A 112 3.70 1.93 -0.49
N SER A 113 4.91 2.48 -0.63
CA SER A 113 5.16 3.69 -1.44
C SER A 113 4.85 3.45 -2.93
N LEU A 114 5.21 2.27 -3.44
CA LEU A 114 4.87 1.87 -4.81
C LEU A 114 3.35 1.74 -5.00
N ALA A 115 2.67 1.13 -4.02
CA ALA A 115 1.22 1.02 -4.02
C ALA A 115 0.54 2.40 -3.98
N ILE A 116 1.03 3.35 -3.17
CA ILE A 116 0.53 4.73 -3.13
C ILE A 116 0.70 5.40 -4.48
N SER A 117 1.89 5.31 -5.09
CA SER A 117 2.18 5.96 -6.37
C SER A 117 1.21 5.49 -7.47
N LYS A 118 0.94 4.17 -7.51
CA LYS A 118 -0.04 3.60 -8.43
C LYS A 118 -1.48 4.00 -8.07
N ALA A 119 -1.84 4.04 -6.79
CA ALA A 119 -3.16 4.50 -6.35
C ALA A 119 -3.43 5.98 -6.70
N LEU A 120 -2.40 6.84 -6.60
CA LEU A 120 -2.48 8.24 -7.03
C LEU A 120 -2.69 8.36 -8.54
N PHE A 121 -1.99 7.54 -9.34
CA PHE A 121 -2.23 7.47 -10.78
C PHE A 121 -3.67 7.07 -11.10
N LEU A 122 -4.20 6.02 -10.46
CA LEU A 122 -5.59 5.60 -10.63
C LEU A 122 -6.58 6.70 -10.25
N LYS A 123 -6.31 7.42 -9.16
CA LYS A 123 -7.12 8.57 -8.73
C LYS A 123 -7.14 9.68 -9.77
N GLN A 124 -6.01 9.96 -10.42
CA GLN A 124 -5.93 10.93 -11.52
C GLN A 124 -6.75 10.48 -12.75
N GLN A 125 -6.84 9.17 -12.99
CA GLN A 125 -7.69 8.59 -14.02
C GLN A 125 -9.18 8.48 -13.61
N GLY A 126 -9.55 8.97 -12.42
CA GLY A 126 -10.93 8.97 -11.94
C GLY A 126 -11.36 7.73 -11.17
N TYR A 127 -10.45 6.78 -10.92
CA TYR A 127 -10.75 5.57 -10.15
C TYR A 127 -10.47 5.79 -8.66
N ALA A 128 -11.52 5.63 -7.84
CA ALA A 128 -11.36 5.54 -6.40
C ALA A 128 -10.63 4.24 -6.04
N SER A 129 -9.72 4.28 -5.08
CA SER A 129 -8.97 3.08 -4.66
C SER A 129 -8.60 3.11 -3.19
N ILE A 130 -8.40 1.92 -2.63
CA ILE A 130 -8.00 1.68 -1.25
C ILE A 130 -6.80 0.73 -1.24
N ILE A 131 -5.78 1.02 -0.43
CA ILE A 131 -4.61 0.16 -0.29
C ILE A 131 -4.82 -0.82 0.87
N LEU A 132 -4.62 -2.10 0.60
CA LEU A 132 -4.74 -3.19 1.56
C LEU A 132 -3.38 -3.81 1.82
N LYS A 133 -3.05 -4.03 3.09
CA LYS A 133 -1.89 -4.84 3.50
C LYS A 133 -2.37 -6.26 3.80
N ARG A 134 -1.83 -7.24 3.10
CA ARG A 134 -2.08 -8.67 3.37
C ARG A 134 -0.80 -9.32 3.88
N ASN A 135 -0.89 -9.94 5.05
CA ASN A 135 0.16 -10.80 5.58
C ASN A 135 0.01 -12.15 4.86
N SER A 136 1.04 -12.59 4.14
CA SER A 136 1.09 -13.96 3.60
C SER A 136 1.34 -14.99 4.70
#